data_AF-A0A7T5JEY1-F1
#
_entry.id   AF-A0A7T5JEY1-F1
#
_cell.length_a   1.000
_cell.length_b   1.000
_cell.length_c   1.000
_cell.angle_alpha   90.00
_cell.angle_beta   90.00
_cell.angle_gamma   90.00
#
_symmetry.space_group_name_H-M   'P 1'
#
loop_
_entity.id
_entity.type
_entity.pdbx_description
1 polymer ?
#
loop_
_entity_poly.entity_id
_entity_poly.type
_entity_poly.pdbx_seq_one_letter_code
_entity_poly.pdbx_strand_id
1 'polypeptide(L)' 'MDEEGIDYSDIPPLTEAFFENATLRIPASQAHQLVEIEPDVLNWFQSQGGEYKALINSILRHYIESHGEQPVA' A
#
# COMPACT_ATOMS: atom_id res chain seq x y z
N MET A 1 -14.10 35.21 12.83
CA MET A 1 -13.07 34.20 13.15
C MET A 1 -11.85 34.65 12.40
N ASP A 2 -11.10 35.47 13.10
CA ASP A 2 -9.84 36.12 12.78
C ASP A 2 -8.72 35.11 13.01
N GLU A 3 -7.83 34.98 12.03
CA GLU A 3 -6.75 33.98 12.02
C GLU A 3 -5.74 34.23 13.15
N GLU A 4 -5.67 35.47 13.69
CA GLU A 4 -4.81 35.86 14.80
C GLU A 4 -5.01 35.06 16.11
N GLY A 5 -6.14 34.36 16.28
CA GLY A 5 -6.43 33.58 17.48
C GLY A 5 -6.00 32.11 17.46
N ILE A 6 -5.45 31.61 16.34
CA ILE A 6 -5.12 30.19 16.18
C ILE A 6 -3.70 29.91 16.70
N ASP A 7 -3.57 29.04 17.69
CA ASP A 7 -2.29 28.58 18.23
C ASP A 7 -1.74 27.41 17.39
N TYR A 8 -0.53 27.58 16.86
CA TYR A 8 0.19 26.59 16.03
C TYR A 8 1.41 25.99 16.75
N SER A 9 1.57 26.24 18.06
CA SER A 9 2.72 25.75 18.83
C SER A 9 2.88 24.22 18.79
N ASP A 10 1.77 23.48 18.70
CA ASP A 10 1.76 22.01 18.59
C ASP A 10 1.99 21.48 17.15
N ILE A 11 1.87 22.35 16.14
CA ILE A 11 1.95 21.97 14.72
C ILE A 11 2.86 22.97 13.98
N PRO A 12 4.16 23.02 14.32
CA PRO A 12 5.07 23.94 13.68
C PRO A 12 5.18 23.65 12.16
N PRO A 13 5.45 24.68 11.34
CA PRO A 13 5.59 24.51 9.91
C PRO A 13 6.79 23.60 9.59
N LEU A 14 6.63 22.77 8.55
CA LEU A 14 7.69 21.91 8.05
C LEU A 14 8.82 22.76 7.44
N THR A 15 10.06 22.41 7.73
CA THR A 15 11.25 23.15 7.27
C THR A 15 11.79 22.60 5.95
N GLU A 16 12.61 23.38 5.23
CA GLU A 16 13.32 22.92 4.03
C GLU A 16 14.13 21.64 4.31
N ALA A 17 14.84 21.62 5.45
CA ALA A 17 15.64 20.47 5.90
C ALA A 17 14.81 19.20 6.15
N PHE A 18 13.52 19.33 6.52
CA PHE A 18 12.60 18.20 6.60
C PHE A 18 12.38 17.58 5.21
N PHE A 19 12.15 18.41 4.19
CA PHE A 19 11.93 17.94 2.83
C PHE A 19 13.20 17.41 2.17
N GLU A 20 14.37 18.00 2.46
CA GLU A 20 15.67 17.52 1.97
C GLU A 20 15.97 16.06 2.37
N ASN A 21 15.49 15.64 3.54
CA ASN A 21 15.71 14.29 4.08
C ASN A 21 14.47 13.39 3.96
N ALA A 22 13.36 13.91 3.43
CA ALA A 22 12.13 13.15 3.29
C ALA A 22 12.28 12.10 2.18
N THR A 23 11.90 10.86 2.49
CA THR A 23 11.80 9.82 1.46
C THR A 23 10.44 9.92 0.78
N LEU A 24 10.43 10.31 -0.49
CA LEU A 24 9.21 10.29 -1.31
C LEU A 24 8.79 8.82 -1.56
N ARG A 25 7.63 8.44 -1.03
CA ARG A 25 6.95 7.20 -1.42
C ARG A 25 5.83 7.54 -2.40
N ILE A 26 6.06 7.23 -3.67
CA ILE A 26 4.98 7.20 -4.65
C ILE A 26 4.20 5.90 -4.42
N PRO A 27 2.89 5.95 -4.10
CA PRO A 27 2.08 4.74 -4.02
C PRO A 27 2.12 4.05 -5.38
N ALA A 28 2.48 2.77 -5.41
CA ALA A 28 2.37 2.00 -6.64
C ALA A 28 0.92 2.03 -7.12
N SER A 29 0.70 2.34 -8.40
CA SER A 29 -0.61 2.23 -9.03
C SER A 29 -1.13 0.82 -8.79
N GLN A 30 -2.22 0.68 -8.03
CA GLN A 30 -2.86 -0.62 -7.90
C GLN A 30 -3.48 -0.98 -9.25
N ALA A 31 -2.98 -2.06 -9.85
CA ALA A 31 -3.60 -2.62 -11.03
C ALA A 31 -5.01 -3.11 -10.66
N HIS A 32 -6.04 -2.50 -11.23
CA HIS A 32 -7.43 -2.94 -11.10
C HIS A 32 -7.76 -3.99 -12.17
N GLN A 33 -6.90 -5.00 -12.30
CA GLN A 33 -7.13 -6.11 -13.21
C GLN A 33 -8.02 -7.15 -12.51
N LEU A 34 -9.09 -7.60 -13.17
CA LEU A 34 -9.81 -8.79 -12.71
C LEU A 34 -8.94 -10.02 -12.99
N VAL A 35 -8.70 -10.82 -11.95
CA VAL A 35 -8.09 -12.14 -12.04
C VAL A 35 -9.18 -13.16 -11.75
N GLU A 36 -9.35 -14.13 -12.65
CA GLU A 36 -10.24 -15.27 -12.40
C GLU A 36 -9.55 -16.24 -11.44
N ILE A 37 -10.26 -16.61 -10.37
CA ILE A 37 -9.81 -17.55 -9.35
C ILE A 37 -10.87 -18.65 -9.26
N GLU A 38 -10.42 -19.90 -9.23
CA GLU A 38 -11.32 -21.04 -9.09
C GLU A 38 -12.16 -20.93 -7.79
N PRO A 39 -13.45 -21.34 -7.81
CA PRO A 39 -14.36 -21.12 -6.70
C PRO A 39 -13.93 -21.76 -5.38
N ASP A 40 -13.34 -22.95 -5.42
CA ASP A 40 -12.86 -23.68 -4.25
C ASP A 40 -11.64 -23.01 -3.61
N VAL A 41 -10.71 -22.52 -4.43
CA VAL A 41 -9.54 -21.74 -3.99
C VAL A 41 -9.99 -20.44 -3.33
N LEU A 42 -10.94 -19.73 -3.95
CA LEU A 42 -11.49 -18.50 -3.38
C LEU A 42 -12.19 -18.75 -2.03
N ASN A 43 -12.98 -19.82 -1.93
CA ASN A 43 -13.64 -20.21 -0.69
C ASN A 43 -12.64 -20.53 0.42
N TRP A 44 -11.53 -21.21 0.09
CA TRP A 44 -10.45 -21.47 1.03
C TRP A 44 -9.87 -20.15 1.57
N PHE A 45 -9.55 -19.20 0.70
CA PHE A 45 -9.02 -17.88 1.11
C PHE A 45 -10.01 -17.10 1.97
N GLN A 46 -11.30 -17.12 1.65
CA GLN A 46 -12.34 -16.46 2.45
C GLN A 46 -12.50 -17.11 3.83
N SER A 47 -12.31 -18.44 3.93
CA SER A 47 -12.41 -19.17 5.20
C SER A 47 -11.28 -18.85 6.19
N GLN A 48 -10.14 -18.33 5.70
CA GLN A 48 -9.02 -17.89 6.54
C GLN A 48 -9.35 -16.62 7.36
N GLY A 49 -10.42 -15.90 6.99
CA GLY A 49 -10.83 -14.64 7.63
C GLY A 49 -9.96 -13.44 7.23
N GLY A 50 -10.43 -12.23 7.53
CA GLY A 50 -9.72 -10.97 7.23
C GLY A 50 -9.74 -10.55 5.75
N GLU A 51 -8.78 -9.71 5.36
CA GLU A 51 -8.64 -9.17 4.00
C GLU A 51 -8.05 -10.23 3.04
N TYR A 52 -8.85 -11.22 2.65
CA TYR A 52 -8.43 -12.34 1.79
C TYR A 52 -7.75 -11.90 0.48
N LYS A 53 -8.13 -10.73 -0.07
CA LYS A 53 -7.49 -10.13 -1.25
C LYS A 53 -6.03 -9.76 -1.00
N ALA A 54 -5.71 -9.25 0.19
CA ALA A 54 -4.34 -8.92 0.58
C ALA A 54 -3.50 -10.20 0.75
N LEU A 55 -4.09 -11.26 1.31
CA LEU A 55 -3.45 -12.56 1.45
C LEU A 55 -3.12 -13.17 0.07
N ILE A 56 -4.07 -13.16 -0.87
CA ILE A 56 -3.84 -13.61 -2.25
C ILE A 56 -2.66 -12.84 -2.87
N ASN A 57 -2.65 -11.51 -2.76
CA ASN A 57 -1.58 -10.70 -3.32
C ASN A 57 -0.21 -11.01 -2.69
N SER A 58 -0.15 -11.19 -1.36
CA SER A 58 1.08 -11.56 -0.65
C SER A 58 1.65 -12.89 -1.13
N ILE A 59 0.80 -13.89 -1.39
CA ILE A 59 1.25 -15.21 -1.88
C ILE A 59 1.77 -15.10 -3.31
N LEU A 60 1.04 -14.41 -4.18
CA LEU A 60 1.49 -14.19 -5.57
C LEU A 60 2.83 -13.46 -5.59
N ARG A 61 3.01 -12.45 -4.74
CA ARG A 61 4.28 -11.72 -4.61
C ARG A 61 5.43 -12.64 -4.20
N HIS A 62 5.22 -13.46 -3.18
CA HIS A 62 6.23 -14.40 -2.71
C HIS A 62 6.61 -15.43 -3.79
N TYR A 63 5.63 -15.92 -4.55
CA TYR A 63 5.86 -16.83 -5.66
C TYR A 63 6.73 -16.19 -6.75
N ILE A 64 6.44 -14.94 -7.14
CA ILE A 64 7.23 -14.20 -8.13
C ILE A 64 8.68 -14.04 -7.64
N GLU A 65 8.85 -13.64 -6.38
CA GLU A 65 10.18 -13.44 -5.78
C GLU A 65 10.99 -14.74 -5.71
N SER A 66 10.35 -15.87 -5.39
CA SER A 66 11.03 -17.16 -5.30
C SER A 66 11.41 -17.74 -6.67
N HIS A 67 10.71 -17.36 -7.74
CA HIS A 67 10.95 -17.88 -9.10
C HIS A 67 11.84 -16.97 -9.96
N GLY A 68 12.31 -15.84 -9.42
CA GLY A 68 13.30 -14.98 -10.08
C GLY A 68 12.79 -14.26 -11.34
N GLU A 69 11.51 -14.39 -11.67
CA GLU A 69 10.85 -13.60 -12.70
C GLU A 69 10.63 -12.19 -12.14
N GLN A 70 11.66 -11.34 -12.25
CA GLN A 70 11.48 -9.91 -12.03
C GLN A 70 10.39 -9.43 -12.99
N PRO A 71 9.31 -8.79 -12.50
CA PRO A 71 8.36 -8.16 -13.40
C PRO A 71 9.13 -7.11 -14.20
N VAL A 72 9.10 -7.22 -15.52
CA VAL A 72 9.57 -6.16 -16.41
C VAL A 72 8.76 -4.91 -16.07
N ALA A 73 9.46 -3.90 -15.57
CA ALA A 73 8.91 -2.61 -15.13
C ALA A 73 8.29 -1.83 -16.29
#